data_AF-A0A1V6FUI4-F1
#
_entry.id   AF-A0A1V6FUI4-F1
#
_cell.length_a   1.000
_cell.length_b   1.000
_cell.length_c   1.000
_cell.angle_alpha   90.00
_cell.angle_beta   90.00
_cell.angle_gamma   90.00
#
_symmetry.space_group_name_H-M   'P 1'
#
loop_
_entity.id
_entity.type
_entity.pdbx_description
1 polymer ?
#
loop_
_entity_poly.entity_id
_entity_poly.type
_entity_poly.pdbx_seq_one_letter_code
_entity_poly.pdbx_strand_id
1 'polypeptide(L)' 'MRRSKKADARSLVASMQSLGRYDLGGFTVNYGPGQNHGSKFVELAMVTRDGKLKN' A
#
# COMPACT_ATOMS: atom_id res chain seq x y z
N MET A 1 12.36 11.13 25.31
CA MET A 1 11.50 11.18 24.10
C MET A 1 12.36 10.99 22.87
N ARG A 2 12.12 9.95 22.05
CA ARG A 2 12.81 9.77 20.77
C ARG A 2 12.23 10.78 19.78
N ARG A 3 13.03 11.78 19.35
CA ARG A 3 12.59 12.77 18.37
C ARG A 3 12.27 12.03 17.06
N SER A 4 11.01 12.09 16.62
CA SER A 4 10.63 11.59 15.30
C SER A 4 11.48 12.31 14.24
N LYS A 5 11.99 11.56 13.26
CA LYS A 5 12.71 12.16 12.13
C LYS A 5 11.81 13.21 11.49
N LYS A 6 12.41 14.30 11.00
CA LYS A 6 11.71 15.36 10.28
C LYS A 6 10.89 14.71 9.16
N ALA A 7 9.59 14.96 9.14
CA ALA A 7 8.70 14.45 8.10
C ALA A 7 8.84 15.33 6.85
N ASP A 8 9.78 14.94 5.98
CA ASP A 8 9.96 15.51 4.65
C ASP A 8 9.87 14.42 3.56
N ALA A 9 9.74 14.81 2.30
CA ALA A 9 9.55 13.86 1.19
C ALA A 9 10.67 12.83 1.09
N ARG A 10 11.92 13.22 1.34
CA ARG A 10 13.08 12.31 1.30
C ARG A 10 13.00 11.27 2.43
N SER A 11 12.63 11.71 3.63
CA SER A 11 12.45 10.83 4.78
C SER A 11 11.31 9.82 4.57
N LEU A 12 10.24 10.24 3.90
CA LEU A 12 9.10 9.39 3.57
C LEU A 12 9.49 8.30 2.56
N VAL A 13 10.16 8.69 1.46
CA VAL A 13 10.64 7.73 0.45
C VAL A 13 11.60 6.71 1.06
N ALA A 14 12.55 7.16 1.89
CA ALA A 14 13.47 6.26 2.58
C ALA A 14 12.75 5.27 3.52
N SER A 15 11.68 5.72 4.18
CA SER A 15 10.86 4.87 5.04
C SER A 15 10.08 3.85 4.22
N MET A 16 9.50 4.26 3.07
CA MET A 16 8.80 3.35 2.17
C MET A 16 9.75 2.28 1.61
N GLN A 17 10.97 2.66 1.19
CA GLN A 17 11.99 1.71 0.72
C GLN A 17 12.44 0.70 1.79
N SER A 18 12.18 0.95 3.07
CA SER A 18 12.51 0.04 4.18
C SER A 18 11.27 -0.61 4.82
N LEU A 19 10.07 -0.32 4.32
CA LEU A 19 8.82 -0.78 4.93
C LEU A 19 8.64 -2.29 4.80
N GLY A 20 9.05 -2.88 3.67
CA GLY A 20 8.81 -4.29 3.38
C GLY A 20 7.33 -4.60 3.25
N ARG A 21 6.94 -5.82 3.64
CA ARG A 21 5.55 -6.27 3.63
C ARG A 21 4.79 -5.66 4.80
N TYR A 22 3.67 -5.00 4.49
CA TYR A 22 2.81 -4.37 5.48
C TYR A 22 1.34 -4.68 5.17
N ASP A 23 0.58 -5.06 6.20
CA ASP A 23 -0.85 -5.35 6.10
C ASP A 23 -1.68 -4.15 6.58
N LEU A 24 -2.54 -3.63 5.70
CA LEU A 24 -3.43 -2.49 5.95
C LEU A 24 -4.84 -2.92 6.39
N GLY A 25 -4.97 -4.14 6.94
CA GLY A 25 -6.26 -4.68 7.38
C GLY A 25 -6.95 -5.49 6.28
N GLY A 26 -6.21 -6.40 5.65
CA GLY A 26 -6.69 -7.25 4.55
C GLY A 26 -6.14 -6.86 3.18
N PHE A 27 -5.48 -5.71 3.07
CA PHE A 27 -4.76 -5.28 1.88
C PHE A 27 -3.26 -5.22 2.16
N THR A 28 -2.51 -6.16 1.59
CA THR A 28 -1.05 -6.19 1.75
C THR A 28 -0.38 -5.29 0.72
N VAL A 29 0.55 -4.46 1.19
CA VAL A 29 1.53 -3.78 0.35
C VAL A 29 2.94 -4.30 0.61
N ASN A 30 3.82 -4.20 -0.38
CA ASN A 30 5.23 -4.48 -0.25
C ASN A 30 6.03 -3.36 -0.91
N TYR A 31 6.77 -2.59 -0.11
CA TYR A 31 7.68 -1.56 -0.61
C TYR A 31 9.13 -1.90 -0.25
N GLY A 32 10.04 -1.59 -1.17
CA GLY A 32 11.46 -1.90 -1.05
C GLY A 32 12.30 -1.14 -2.06
N PRO A 33 13.64 -1.27 -2.04
CA PRO A 33 14.50 -0.65 -3.05
C PRO A 33 14.12 -1.15 -4.44
N GLY A 34 13.77 -0.24 -5.35
CA GLY A 34 13.30 -0.57 -6.71
C GLY A 34 11.86 -1.11 -6.79
N GLN A 35 11.18 -1.35 -5.66
CA GLN A 35 9.79 -1.80 -5.59
C GLN A 35 8.87 -0.62 -5.31
N ASN A 36 8.60 0.15 -6.37
CA ASN A 36 7.73 1.34 -6.29
C ASN A 36 6.23 1.01 -6.46
N HIS A 37 5.91 -0.20 -6.93
CA HIS A 37 4.54 -0.73 -7.01
C HIS A 37 4.22 -1.51 -5.74
N GLY A 38 3.48 -0.89 -4.83
CA GLY A 38 3.20 -1.46 -3.50
C GLY A 38 2.28 -2.68 -3.52
N SER A 39 1.40 -2.84 -4.51
CA SER A 39 0.51 -4.00 -4.60
C SER A 39 0.30 -4.40 -6.05
N LYS A 40 0.06 -5.69 -6.26
CA LYS A 40 -0.35 -6.29 -7.54
C LYS A 40 -1.74 -6.90 -7.46
N PHE A 41 -2.49 -6.57 -6.41
CA PHE A 41 -3.85 -7.05 -6.22
C PHE A 41 -4.75 -6.53 -7.34
N VAL A 42 -5.46 -7.44 -7.99
CA VAL A 42 -6.44 -7.16 -9.04
C VAL A 42 -7.68 -7.99 -8.71
N GLU A 43 -8.84 -7.35 -8.76
CA GLU A 43 -10.14 -7.99 -8.53
C GLU A 43 -11.06 -7.70 -9.72
N LEU A 44 -11.79 -8.72 -10.16
CA LEU A 44 -12.84 -8.59 -11.15
C LEU A 44 -14.18 -8.59 -10.42
N ALA A 45 -15.02 -7.59 -10.68
CA ALA A 45 -16.36 -7.52 -10.15
C ALA A 45 -17.38 -7.43 -11.28
N MET A 46 -18.48 -8.15 -11.14
CA MET A 46 -19.66 -8.03 -11.99
C MET A 46 -20.61 -7.00 -11.40
N VAL A 47 -21.14 -6.12 -12.24
CA VAL A 47 -22.27 -5.25 -11.88
C VAL A 47 -23.55 -6.03 -12.13
N THR A 48 -24.30 -6.33 -11.07
CA THR A 48 -25.59 -7.01 -11.14
C THR A 48 -26.70 -6.09 -11.65
N ARG A 49 -27.85 -6.65 -12.03
CA ARG A 49 -29.01 -5.86 -12.50
C ARG A 49 -29.57 -4.92 -11.43
N ASP A 50 -29.44 -5.26 -10.15
CA ASP A 50 -29.78 -4.40 -9.01
C ASP A 50 -28.65 -3.40 -8.66
N GLY A 51 -27.62 -3.29 -9.50
CA GLY A 51 -26.57 -2.28 -9.40
C GLY A 51 -25.50 -2.58 -8.34
N LYS A 52 -25.43 -3.81 -7.83
CA LYS A 52 -24.44 -4.22 -6.83
C LYS A 52 -23.21 -4.79 -7.50
N LEU A 53 -22.05 -4.59 -6.87
CA LEU A 53 -20.84 -5.30 -7.22
C LEU A 53 -20.88 -6.68 -6.59
N LYS A 54 -20.63 -7.70 -7.41
CA LYS A 54 -20.42 -9.07 -6.97
C LYS A 54 -19.11 -9.58 -7.53
N ASN A 55 -18.26 -10.00 -6.62
CA ASN A 55 -16.93 -10.57 -6.81
C ASN A 55 -16.98 -12.09 -6.61
#